data_AF-N8XW40-F1
#
_entry.id   AF-N8XW40-F1
#
_cell.length_a   1.000
_cell.length_b   1.000
_cell.length_c   1.000
_cell.angle_alpha   90.00
_cell.angle_beta   90.00
_cell.angle_gamma   90.00
#
_symmetry.space_group_name_H-M   'P 1'
#
loop_
_entity.id
_entity.type
_entity.pdbx_description
1 polymer ?
#
loop_
_entity_poly.entity_id
_entity_poly.type
_entity_poly.pdbx_seq_one_letter_code
_entity_poly.pdbx_strand_id
1 'polypeptide(L)'
;MIKKTTVLMQVTLPVFQMKITSFTLFLLMIILTWLLLVYFSYDLSLYYLYQFLPFFAQLFNIALMFALLIPTLYLYNQLYQNYFRRPITFKLYQQGIALDDSKQAAFFTWQDLIQIQLRQQQTQIHSFSLLSTSKPYRQYFYFNSWMWPATLTRQHCEFLPFWKKLEALAKQQQLQRIRNTSTNKKTHIDIISIIADQQALDAFQRKQRWLTVGLILVILASFSLFMSYLLWREFDDGSIDLPHQQTQSISGTNFETFQNQVYIFKQGQGTFLVPQAKANQFTGLALSNLPDRADELYSNVGKTPQQVYWQDHILPQLNPAQTRYLGNDFTKDAQLVYFRDIGLTNARVAHFSAVLHPRFNTLSYFYAKDDQQVFYKTKALIDLDPQQSQAFPNSSQYIHDQQVVYYQDKKLGKLSAQQTQIFSGSNRFSQNLNLATDGRSFYLNEHPLPHIAEHKFWGTTPVDLSHLQLIGSQSSEPYPGNFSYIFADQQNIYIYDEFYQRLKVLYHFPQPVQLQALEDRRFSDAENIYIITEKIYRSKGRSSGTTTHGFKISLIREQDQQIIAQYFFRNPSALKLSNLFHNREIN
;
A
#
# COMPACT_ATOMS: atom_id res chain seq x y z
N MET A 1 -61.07 18.99 -30.89
CA MET A 1 -60.61 18.06 -31.94
C MET A 1 -59.96 18.87 -33.07
N ILE A 2 -58.63 18.91 -33.14
CA ILE A 2 -57.93 19.50 -34.28
C ILE A 2 -58.05 18.50 -35.44
N LYS A 3 -58.70 18.87 -36.54
CA LYS A 3 -58.81 18.03 -37.75
C LYS A 3 -57.40 17.66 -38.21
N LYS A 4 -57.06 16.36 -38.20
CA LYS A 4 -55.78 15.86 -38.71
C LYS A 4 -55.72 16.13 -40.21
N THR A 5 -54.95 17.14 -40.57
CA THR A 5 -54.51 17.45 -41.93
C THR A 5 -53.62 16.34 -42.48
N THR A 6 -53.44 16.36 -43.80
CA THR A 6 -52.57 15.49 -44.58
C THR A 6 -51.15 15.48 -44.01
N VAL A 7 -50.58 14.29 -43.80
CA VAL A 7 -49.19 14.12 -43.37
C VAL A 7 -48.27 14.66 -44.47
N LEU A 8 -47.44 15.64 -44.15
CA LEU A 8 -46.53 16.27 -45.11
C LEU A 8 -45.27 15.42 -45.34
N MET A 9 -44.81 14.75 -44.29
CA MET A 9 -43.66 13.84 -44.32
C MET A 9 -43.68 12.93 -43.10
N GLN A 10 -43.15 11.72 -43.23
CA GLN A 10 -42.96 10.82 -42.10
C GLN A 10 -41.65 10.05 -42.21
N VAL A 11 -41.06 9.71 -41.06
CA VAL A 11 -39.86 8.88 -40.96
C VAL A 11 -39.94 8.00 -39.72
N THR A 12 -39.60 6.72 -39.85
CA THR A 12 -39.60 5.77 -38.73
C THR A 12 -38.17 5.39 -38.41
N LEU A 13 -37.73 5.63 -37.18
CA LEU A 13 -36.35 5.36 -36.78
C LEU A 13 -36.31 4.58 -35.47
N PRO A 14 -35.33 3.69 -35.28
CA PRO A 14 -35.03 3.15 -33.97
C PRO A 14 -34.37 4.24 -33.13
N VAL A 15 -34.96 4.55 -31.98
CA VAL A 15 -34.53 5.64 -31.12
C VAL A 15 -34.41 5.15 -29.68
N PHE A 16 -33.43 5.69 -28.95
CA PHE A 16 -33.33 5.54 -27.50
C PHE A 16 -33.96 6.76 -26.83
N GLN A 17 -35.12 6.56 -26.20
CA GLN A 17 -35.72 7.61 -25.38
C GLN A 17 -35.08 7.60 -23.99
N MET A 18 -34.29 8.63 -23.67
CA MET A 18 -33.66 8.74 -22.36
C MET A 18 -34.69 9.18 -21.32
N LYS A 19 -35.21 8.24 -20.53
CA LYS A 19 -35.98 8.55 -19.31
C LYS A 19 -35.00 8.79 -18.17
N ILE A 20 -35.09 9.96 -17.53
CA ILE A 20 -34.19 10.35 -16.43
C ILE A 20 -34.15 9.27 -15.35
N THR A 21 -35.32 8.76 -14.93
CA THR A 21 -35.42 7.72 -13.89
C THR A 21 -34.73 6.40 -14.27
N SER A 22 -34.89 5.97 -15.53
CA SER A 22 -34.25 4.75 -16.02
C SER A 22 -32.74 4.94 -16.16
N PHE A 23 -32.31 6.13 -16.56
CA PHE A 23 -30.90 6.48 -16.66
C PHE A 23 -30.23 6.59 -15.28
N THR A 24 -30.87 7.20 -14.29
CA THR A 24 -30.35 7.31 -12.93
C THR A 24 -30.25 5.94 -12.26
N LEU A 25 -31.24 5.07 -12.44
CA LEU A 25 -31.16 3.68 -11.98
C LEU A 25 -29.96 2.96 -12.60
N PHE A 26 -29.76 3.16 -13.90
CA PHE A 26 -28.66 2.52 -14.63
C PHE A 26 -27.28 3.03 -14.18
N LEU A 27 -27.16 4.34 -13.93
CA LEU A 27 -25.96 4.94 -13.36
C LEU A 27 -25.69 4.42 -11.94
N LEU A 28 -26.73 4.28 -11.11
CA LEU A 28 -26.63 3.70 -9.78
C LEU A 28 -26.11 2.26 -9.84
N MET A 29 -26.61 1.45 -10.78
CA MET A 29 -26.11 0.08 -10.98
C MET A 29 -24.63 0.06 -11.39
N ILE A 30 -24.20 0.97 -12.27
CA ILE A 30 -22.77 1.10 -12.62
C ILE A 30 -21.95 1.43 -11.38
N ILE A 31 -22.40 2.39 -10.56
CA ILE A 31 -21.71 2.80 -9.33
C ILE A 31 -21.66 1.65 -8.32
N LEU A 32 -22.75 0.92 -8.11
CA LEU A 32 -22.82 -0.21 -7.18
C LEU A 32 -21.91 -1.36 -7.62
N THR A 33 -21.96 -1.74 -8.90
CA THR A 33 -21.07 -2.76 -9.46
C THR A 33 -19.62 -2.32 -9.36
N TRP A 34 -19.34 -1.04 -9.55
CA TRP A 34 -18.01 -0.47 -9.39
C TRP A 34 -17.52 -0.55 -7.95
N LEU A 35 -18.33 -0.12 -6.97
CA LEU A 35 -18.00 -0.22 -5.54
C LEU A 35 -17.76 -1.66 -5.11
N LEU A 36 -18.56 -2.60 -5.63
CA LEU A 36 -18.39 -4.02 -5.37
C LEU A 36 -17.07 -4.55 -5.94
N LEU A 37 -16.70 -4.15 -7.16
CA LEU A 37 -15.40 -4.49 -7.76
C LEU A 37 -14.22 -3.86 -7.00
N VAL A 38 -14.34 -2.61 -6.53
CA VAL A 38 -13.35 -1.97 -5.64
C VAL A 38 -13.16 -2.82 -4.40
N TYR A 39 -14.27 -3.17 -3.73
CA TYR A 39 -14.25 -3.93 -2.48
C TYR A 39 -13.58 -5.29 -2.66
N PHE A 40 -13.98 -6.07 -3.67
CA PHE A 40 -13.37 -7.37 -3.94
C PHE A 40 -11.90 -7.25 -4.36
N SER A 41 -11.52 -6.24 -5.14
CA SER A 41 -10.11 -6.02 -5.51
C SER A 41 -9.26 -5.64 -4.30
N TYR A 42 -9.80 -4.79 -3.42
CA TYR A 42 -9.15 -4.38 -2.18
C TYR A 42 -8.96 -5.58 -1.24
N ASP A 43 -10.01 -6.36 -1.00
CA ASP A 43 -9.99 -7.53 -0.12
C ASP A 43 -9.03 -8.62 -0.64
N LEU A 44 -9.09 -8.93 -1.94
CA LEU A 44 -8.15 -9.86 -2.59
C LEU A 44 -6.70 -9.36 -2.47
N SER A 45 -6.48 -8.06 -2.58
CA SER A 45 -5.14 -7.48 -2.48
C SER A 45 -4.59 -7.50 -1.06
N LEU A 46 -5.44 -7.30 -0.05
CA LEU A 46 -5.09 -7.38 1.37
C LEU A 46 -4.70 -8.81 1.74
N TYR A 47 -5.39 -9.80 1.17
CA TYR A 47 -5.20 -11.21 1.49
C TYR A 47 -4.01 -11.85 0.76
N TYR A 48 -3.75 -11.49 -0.50
CA TYR A 48 -2.76 -12.19 -1.35
C TYR A 48 -1.58 -11.32 -1.82
N LEU A 49 -1.76 -10.01 -2.02
CA LEU A 49 -0.75 -9.15 -2.68
C LEU A 49 0.05 -8.29 -1.69
N TYR A 50 -0.54 -7.92 -0.55
CA TYR A 50 0.10 -7.13 0.49
C TYR A 50 1.31 -7.84 1.14
N GLN A 51 1.39 -9.17 1.04
CA GLN A 51 2.52 -9.95 1.53
C GLN A 51 3.79 -9.79 0.68
N PHE A 52 3.68 -9.33 -0.57
CA PHE A 52 4.81 -9.31 -1.51
C PHE A 52 5.38 -7.91 -1.73
N LEU A 53 4.55 -6.87 -1.95
CA LEU A 53 4.99 -5.45 -2.04
C LEU A 53 3.79 -4.49 -1.91
N PRO A 54 3.62 -3.77 -0.78
CA PRO A 54 2.43 -2.94 -0.53
C PRO A 54 2.26 -1.80 -1.55
N PHE A 55 3.35 -1.22 -2.04
CA PHE A 55 3.29 -0.14 -3.05
C PHE A 55 2.89 -0.64 -4.45
N PHE A 56 3.37 -1.82 -4.84
CA PHE A 56 3.04 -2.39 -6.17
C PHE A 56 1.61 -2.93 -6.20
N ALA A 57 1.13 -3.48 -5.08
CA ALA A 57 -0.26 -3.92 -4.93
C ALA A 57 -1.25 -2.75 -5.12
N GLN A 58 -0.95 -1.57 -4.55
CA GLN A 58 -1.78 -0.38 -4.72
C GLN A 58 -1.81 0.12 -6.17
N LEU A 59 -0.65 0.21 -6.85
CA LEU A 59 -0.58 0.61 -8.25
C LEU A 59 -1.26 -0.39 -9.18
N PHE A 60 -1.07 -1.68 -8.94
CA PHE A 60 -1.73 -2.75 -9.71
C PHE A 60 -3.25 -2.70 -9.54
N ASN A 61 -3.74 -2.52 -8.31
CA ASN A 61 -5.17 -2.34 -8.04
C ASN A 61 -5.73 -1.14 -8.81
N ILE A 62 -5.06 0.02 -8.76
CA ILE A 62 -5.49 1.22 -9.50
C ILE A 62 -5.51 0.95 -11.00
N ALA A 63 -4.48 0.30 -11.56
CA ALA A 63 -4.42 -0.03 -12.98
C ALA A 63 -5.53 -1.03 -13.37
N LEU A 64 -5.76 -2.07 -12.58
CA LEU A 64 -6.81 -3.06 -12.77
C LEU A 64 -8.20 -2.42 -12.72
N MET A 65 -8.40 -1.51 -11.76
CA MET A 65 -9.62 -0.69 -11.69
C MET A 65 -9.83 0.03 -13.02
N PHE A 66 -8.92 0.91 -13.43
CA PHE A 66 -9.08 1.65 -14.70
C PHE A 66 -9.30 0.74 -15.92
N ALA A 67 -8.65 -0.42 -15.97
CA ALA A 67 -8.84 -1.40 -17.03
C ALA A 67 -10.25 -2.02 -17.05
N LEU A 68 -10.87 -2.25 -15.89
CA LEU A 68 -12.23 -2.80 -15.76
C LEU A 68 -13.34 -1.77 -15.97
N LEU A 69 -13.05 -0.47 -15.86
CA LEU A 69 -14.03 0.60 -16.05
C LEU A 69 -14.58 0.59 -17.48
N ILE A 70 -13.71 0.51 -18.47
CA ILE A 70 -14.08 0.62 -19.89
C ILE A 70 -14.99 -0.56 -20.32
N PRO A 71 -14.66 -1.83 -20.04
CA PRO A 71 -15.55 -2.97 -20.30
C PRO A 71 -16.89 -2.88 -19.57
N THR A 72 -16.88 -2.43 -18.31
CA THR A 72 -18.11 -2.27 -17.53
C THR A 72 -19.02 -1.23 -18.17
N LEU A 73 -18.49 -0.05 -18.49
CA LEU A 73 -19.24 0.98 -19.20
C LEU A 73 -19.73 0.49 -20.57
N TYR A 74 -18.92 -0.27 -21.31
CA TYR A 74 -19.33 -0.83 -22.59
C TYR A 74 -20.48 -1.84 -22.46
N LEU A 75 -20.39 -2.78 -21.51
CA LEU A 75 -21.44 -3.78 -21.25
C LEU A 75 -22.76 -3.10 -20.87
N TYR A 76 -22.69 -2.16 -19.93
CA TYR A 76 -23.86 -1.39 -19.52
C TYR A 76 -24.39 -0.58 -20.72
N ASN A 77 -23.54 0.01 -21.56
CA ASN A 77 -24.03 0.66 -22.78
C ASN A 77 -24.83 -0.29 -23.70
N GLN A 78 -24.34 -1.51 -23.92
CA GLN A 78 -25.04 -2.52 -24.73
C GLN A 78 -26.37 -2.94 -24.12
N LEU A 79 -26.40 -3.19 -22.81
CA LEU A 79 -27.63 -3.51 -22.08
C LEU A 79 -28.64 -2.37 -22.20
N TYR A 80 -28.21 -1.14 -22.01
CA TYR A 80 -29.08 0.04 -22.16
C TYR A 80 -29.67 0.12 -23.58
N GLN A 81 -28.83 -0.07 -24.61
CA GLN A 81 -29.29 -0.07 -25.99
C GLN A 81 -30.31 -1.19 -26.25
N ASN A 82 -30.08 -2.40 -25.74
CA ASN A 82 -30.97 -3.53 -25.97
C ASN A 82 -32.35 -3.33 -25.31
N TYR A 83 -32.39 -2.83 -24.06
CA TYR A 83 -33.63 -2.66 -23.31
C TYR A 83 -34.46 -1.44 -23.73
N PHE A 84 -33.82 -0.35 -24.19
CA PHE A 84 -34.51 0.93 -24.45
C PHE A 84 -34.66 1.28 -25.93
N ARG A 85 -34.16 0.48 -26.87
CA ARG A 85 -34.35 0.69 -28.31
C ARG A 85 -35.81 0.48 -28.70
N ARG A 86 -36.44 1.50 -29.26
CA ARG A 86 -37.82 1.41 -29.79
C ARG A 86 -37.96 2.15 -31.12
N PRO A 87 -38.76 1.63 -32.06
CA PRO A 87 -39.09 2.37 -33.27
C PRO A 87 -40.06 3.50 -32.96
N ILE A 88 -39.72 4.73 -33.36
CA ILE A 88 -40.58 5.91 -33.24
C ILE A 88 -40.83 6.45 -34.65
N THR A 89 -42.11 6.65 -34.98
CA THR A 89 -42.54 7.29 -36.23
C THR A 89 -42.73 8.78 -35.99
N PHE A 90 -41.89 9.59 -36.61
CA PHE A 90 -42.04 11.04 -36.63
C PHE A 90 -42.92 11.43 -37.82
N LYS A 91 -44.01 12.15 -37.56
CA LYS A 91 -44.92 12.66 -38.61
C LYS A 91 -44.98 14.17 -38.55
N LEU A 92 -44.77 14.81 -39.70
CA LEU A 92 -44.79 16.26 -39.85
C LEU A 92 -46.13 16.70 -40.43
N TYR A 93 -46.77 17.65 -39.75
CA TYR A 93 -48.03 18.28 -40.16
C TYR A 93 -47.81 19.78 -40.33
N GLN A 94 -48.75 20.45 -40.98
CA GLN A 94 -48.69 21.92 -41.12
C GLN A 94 -48.80 22.63 -39.76
N GLN A 95 -49.56 22.05 -38.82
CA GLN A 95 -49.83 22.61 -37.49
C GLN A 95 -48.82 22.17 -36.41
N GLY A 96 -47.92 21.22 -36.71
CA GLY A 96 -47.00 20.69 -35.71
C GLY A 96 -46.39 19.33 -36.06
N ILE A 97 -45.91 18.62 -35.04
CA ILE A 97 -45.20 17.33 -35.18
C ILE A 97 -45.91 16.28 -34.32
N ALA A 98 -46.17 15.09 -34.88
CA ALA A 98 -46.57 13.93 -34.09
C ALA A 98 -45.42 12.93 -33.93
N LEU A 99 -45.42 12.27 -32.77
CA LEU A 99 -44.54 11.17 -32.42
C LEU A 99 -45.43 9.96 -32.11
N ASP A 100 -45.36 8.94 -32.97
CA ASP A 100 -46.11 7.70 -32.78
C ASP A 100 -45.13 6.57 -32.40
N ASP A 101 -45.28 6.03 -31.20
CA ASP A 101 -44.73 4.73 -30.77
C ASP A 101 -45.86 3.69 -30.81
N SER A 102 -45.50 2.41 -30.86
CA SER A 102 -46.35 1.23 -30.70
C SER A 102 -47.42 1.32 -29.59
N LYS A 103 -47.21 2.17 -28.57
CA LYS A 103 -48.11 2.32 -27.41
C LYS A 103 -48.71 3.71 -27.24
N GLN A 104 -48.15 4.77 -27.84
CA GLN A 104 -48.53 6.15 -27.54
C GLN A 104 -48.34 7.05 -28.76
N ALA A 105 -49.32 7.92 -29.03
CA ALA A 105 -49.26 8.97 -30.03
C ALA A 105 -49.25 10.35 -29.35
N ALA A 106 -48.18 11.12 -29.54
CA ALA A 106 -48.03 12.45 -28.98
C ALA A 106 -47.95 13.50 -30.09
N PHE A 107 -48.94 14.37 -30.19
CA PHE A 107 -48.91 15.55 -31.05
C PHE A 107 -48.45 16.79 -30.28
N PHE A 108 -47.59 17.58 -30.90
CA PHE A 108 -47.06 18.86 -30.42
C PHE A 108 -47.38 19.93 -31.46
N THR A 109 -48.18 20.93 -31.08
CA THR A 109 -48.42 22.08 -31.96
C THR A 109 -47.18 22.99 -31.98
N TRP A 110 -47.05 23.86 -32.99
CA TRP A 110 -45.98 24.85 -33.00
C TRP A 110 -46.01 25.79 -31.77
N GLN A 111 -47.20 26.04 -31.20
CA GLN A 111 -47.39 26.87 -30.00
C GLN A 111 -46.99 26.14 -28.70
N ASP A 112 -47.08 24.81 -28.68
CA ASP A 112 -46.69 23.98 -27.52
C ASP A 112 -45.18 23.75 -27.41
N LEU A 113 -44.43 24.06 -28.46
CA LEU A 113 -42.99 23.81 -28.56
C LEU A 113 -42.22 25.03 -28.02
N ILE A 114 -41.19 24.75 -27.21
CA ILE A 114 -40.24 25.76 -26.73
C ILE A 114 -38.99 25.72 -27.61
N GLN A 115 -38.46 24.51 -27.83
CA GLN A 115 -37.23 24.28 -28.60
C GLN A 115 -37.25 22.91 -29.28
N ILE A 116 -36.81 22.87 -30.54
CA ILE A 116 -36.39 21.66 -31.24
C ILE A 116 -34.88 21.75 -31.45
N GLN A 117 -34.12 20.75 -31.02
CA GLN A 117 -32.67 20.77 -31.13
C GLN A 117 -32.17 19.49 -31.80
N LEU A 118 -31.31 19.67 -32.81
CA LEU A 118 -30.56 18.62 -33.47
C LEU A 118 -29.09 18.75 -33.10
N ARG A 119 -28.48 17.64 -32.69
CA ARG A 119 -27.03 17.54 -32.50
C ARG A 119 -26.43 16.64 -33.56
N GLN A 120 -25.48 17.19 -34.31
CA GLN A 120 -24.80 16.52 -35.41
C GLN A 120 -23.29 16.61 -35.21
N GLN A 121 -22.54 15.55 -35.49
CA GLN A 121 -21.08 15.59 -35.59
C GLN A 121 -20.71 15.26 -37.04
N GLN A 122 -20.04 16.17 -37.73
CA GLN A 122 -19.78 16.05 -39.18
C GLN A 122 -21.07 15.76 -39.99
N THR A 123 -21.26 14.53 -40.47
CA THR A 123 -22.44 14.04 -41.20
C THR A 123 -23.21 12.98 -40.41
N GLN A 124 -23.15 12.96 -39.08
CA GLN A 124 -23.87 11.99 -38.27
C GLN A 124 -24.77 12.69 -37.27
N ILE A 125 -26.05 12.31 -37.22
CA ILE A 125 -27.01 12.85 -36.28
C ILE A 125 -26.94 12.01 -35.01
N HIS A 126 -26.55 12.64 -33.90
CA HIS A 126 -26.41 11.95 -32.61
C HIS A 126 -27.72 11.94 -31.82
N SER A 127 -28.39 13.09 -31.79
CA SER A 127 -29.61 13.24 -31.02
C SER A 127 -30.53 14.30 -31.60
N PHE A 128 -31.81 14.06 -31.43
CA PHE A 128 -32.90 14.99 -31.65
C PHE A 128 -33.60 15.22 -30.31
N SER A 129 -33.93 16.45 -29.95
CA SER A 129 -34.63 16.74 -28.71
C SER A 129 -35.74 17.73 -28.91
N LEU A 130 -36.86 17.47 -28.23
CA LEU A 130 -38.04 18.29 -28.20
C LEU A 130 -38.28 18.80 -26.78
N LEU A 131 -38.46 20.10 -26.66
CA LEU A 131 -38.80 20.80 -25.43
C LEU A 131 -40.19 21.41 -25.61
N SER A 132 -41.12 21.13 -24.70
CA SER A 132 -42.53 21.49 -24.81
C SER A 132 -43.10 21.93 -23.46
N THR A 133 -44.15 22.76 -23.49
CA THR A 133 -44.87 23.27 -22.32
C THR A 133 -45.89 22.28 -21.72
N SER A 134 -46.51 21.41 -22.53
CA SER A 134 -47.75 20.70 -22.17
C SER A 134 -47.65 19.17 -22.02
N LYS A 135 -46.52 18.56 -22.39
CA LYS A 135 -46.25 17.10 -22.33
C LYS A 135 -44.89 16.85 -21.64
N PRO A 136 -44.43 15.60 -21.30
CA PRO A 136 -43.24 15.44 -20.45
C PRO A 136 -42.11 16.34 -20.93
N TYR A 137 -41.70 17.22 -20.01
CA TYR A 137 -41.13 18.54 -20.25
C TYR A 137 -39.98 18.58 -21.28
N ARG A 138 -39.24 17.49 -21.39
CA ARG A 138 -38.15 17.30 -22.34
C ARG A 138 -38.09 15.86 -22.83
N GLN A 139 -38.08 15.68 -24.14
CA GLN A 139 -37.88 14.37 -24.76
C GLN A 139 -36.58 14.37 -25.55
N TYR A 140 -35.69 13.44 -25.20
CA TYR A 140 -34.45 13.21 -25.92
C TYR A 140 -34.55 11.91 -26.71
N PHE A 141 -34.20 12.02 -27.97
CA PHE A 141 -34.20 10.95 -28.95
C PHE A 141 -32.77 10.77 -29.42
N TYR A 142 -32.10 9.74 -28.89
CA TYR A 142 -30.75 9.41 -29.33
C TYR A 142 -30.82 8.40 -30.47
N PHE A 143 -30.05 8.66 -31.53
CA PHE A 143 -29.86 7.73 -32.63
C PHE A 143 -28.57 6.90 -32.44
N ASN A 144 -27.62 7.44 -31.66
CA ASN A 144 -26.37 6.80 -31.26
C ASN A 144 -26.26 6.69 -29.73
N SER A 145 -25.40 5.79 -29.23
CA SER A 145 -25.13 5.70 -27.79
C SER A 145 -24.50 7.00 -27.24
N TRP A 146 -24.83 7.30 -25.98
CA TRP A 146 -24.24 8.37 -25.17
C TRP A 146 -22.77 8.15 -24.81
N MET A 147 -22.27 6.92 -24.86
CA MET A 147 -20.90 6.54 -24.49
C MET A 147 -20.00 6.16 -25.68
N TRP A 148 -20.57 5.72 -26.80
CA TRP A 148 -19.77 5.39 -27.99
C TRP A 148 -20.53 5.77 -29.28
N PRO A 149 -19.98 6.67 -30.12
CA PRO A 149 -20.53 6.89 -31.45
C PRO A 149 -20.27 5.65 -32.30
N ALA A 150 -21.28 4.80 -32.46
CA ALA A 150 -21.26 3.75 -33.47
C ALA A 150 -21.48 4.38 -34.86
N THR A 151 -20.73 3.93 -35.86
CA THR A 151 -20.91 4.32 -37.26
C THR A 151 -22.21 3.74 -37.82
N LEU A 152 -23.32 4.44 -37.63
CA LEU A 152 -24.62 4.13 -38.24
C LEU A 152 -24.83 4.99 -39.50
N THR A 153 -24.34 4.52 -40.64
CA THR A 153 -24.45 5.21 -41.93
C THR A 153 -25.87 5.18 -42.52
N ARG A 154 -26.74 4.23 -42.15
CA ARG A 154 -28.03 4.01 -42.84
C ARG A 154 -29.21 4.86 -42.32
N GLN A 155 -29.31 5.08 -41.01
CA GLN A 155 -30.39 5.88 -40.39
C GLN A 155 -30.25 7.39 -40.71
N HIS A 156 -29.03 7.83 -41.01
CA HIS A 156 -28.70 9.22 -41.36
C HIS A 156 -29.38 9.69 -42.66
N CYS A 157 -29.41 8.82 -43.68
CA CYS A 157 -29.98 9.15 -44.99
C CYS A 157 -31.49 9.37 -44.95
N GLU A 158 -32.20 8.69 -44.04
CA GLU A 158 -33.67 8.73 -43.97
C GLU A 158 -34.19 9.91 -43.14
N PHE A 159 -33.46 10.36 -42.11
CA PHE A 159 -33.90 11.48 -41.27
C PHE A 159 -33.57 12.86 -41.86
N LEU A 160 -32.50 12.98 -42.64
CA LEU A 160 -32.06 14.28 -43.16
C LEU A 160 -33.12 14.99 -44.04
N PRO A 161 -33.85 14.28 -44.94
CA PRO A 161 -34.96 14.87 -45.67
C PRO A 161 -36.07 15.37 -44.75
N PHE A 162 -36.39 14.61 -43.68
CA PHE A 162 -37.36 15.01 -42.67
C PHE A 162 -36.94 16.30 -41.95
N TRP A 163 -35.67 16.38 -41.50
CA TRP A 163 -35.14 17.58 -40.85
C TRP A 163 -35.19 18.82 -41.77
N LYS A 164 -34.78 18.68 -43.04
CA LYS A 164 -34.83 19.79 -44.01
C LYS A 164 -36.27 20.28 -44.23
N LYS A 165 -37.25 19.38 -44.29
CA LYS A 165 -38.67 19.76 -44.43
C LYS A 165 -39.20 20.45 -43.17
N LEU A 166 -38.78 19.98 -41.99
CA LEU A 166 -39.10 20.59 -40.70
C LEU A 166 -38.51 22.02 -40.60
N GLU A 167 -37.24 22.22 -40.97
CA GLU A 167 -36.62 23.55 -41.03
C GLU A 167 -37.37 24.50 -41.97
N ALA A 168 -37.80 24.01 -43.14
CA ALA A 168 -38.56 24.81 -44.10
C ALA A 168 -39.93 25.26 -43.53
N LEU A 169 -40.66 24.36 -42.86
CA LEU A 169 -41.93 24.69 -42.20
C LEU A 169 -41.72 25.63 -41.01
N ALA A 170 -40.69 25.40 -40.19
CA ALA A 170 -40.33 26.28 -39.09
C ALA A 170 -40.06 27.72 -39.57
N LYS A 171 -39.38 27.87 -40.72
CA LYS A 171 -39.16 29.17 -41.36
C LYS A 171 -40.47 29.82 -41.82
N GLN A 172 -41.42 29.05 -42.36
CA GLN A 172 -42.75 29.55 -42.71
C GLN A 172 -43.56 30.01 -41.49
N GLN A 173 -43.35 29.39 -40.34
CA GLN A 173 -43.96 29.75 -39.06
C GLN A 173 -43.16 30.81 -38.27
N GLN A 174 -42.19 31.49 -38.90
CA GLN A 174 -41.36 32.54 -38.29
C GLN A 174 -40.58 32.10 -37.02
N LEU A 175 -40.26 30.81 -36.87
CA LEU A 175 -39.47 30.31 -35.75
C LEU A 175 -37.99 30.70 -35.89
N GLN A 176 -37.33 30.99 -34.78
CA GLN A 176 -35.92 31.42 -34.78
C GLN A 176 -34.98 30.22 -34.92
N ARG A 177 -34.01 30.31 -35.84
CA ARG A 177 -32.97 29.29 -36.05
C ARG A 177 -31.64 29.78 -35.50
N ILE A 178 -31.05 29.03 -34.58
CA ILE A 178 -29.70 29.27 -34.04
C ILE A 178 -28.81 28.08 -34.36
N ARG A 179 -27.63 28.35 -34.93
CA ARG A 179 -26.59 27.34 -35.17
C ARG A 179 -25.38 27.67 -34.31
N ASN A 180 -25.06 26.77 -33.38
CA ASN A 180 -23.87 26.88 -32.54
C ASN A 180 -22.86 25.81 -32.96
N THR A 181 -21.67 26.25 -33.37
CA THR A 181 -20.53 25.39 -33.72
C THR A 181 -19.54 25.40 -32.56
N SER A 182 -19.20 24.23 -32.02
CA SER A 182 -18.13 24.09 -31.02
C SER A 182 -16.76 24.43 -31.65
N THR A 183 -15.98 25.31 -30.99
CA THR A 183 -14.66 25.79 -31.47
C THR A 183 -13.52 24.76 -31.32
N ASN A 184 -13.78 23.58 -30.74
CA ASN A 184 -12.74 22.58 -30.49
C ASN A 184 -12.48 21.72 -31.75
N LYS A 185 -11.31 21.92 -32.39
CA LYS A 185 -10.96 21.36 -33.72
C LYS A 185 -11.07 19.83 -33.85
N LYS A 186 -11.07 19.06 -32.75
CA LYS A 186 -11.15 17.58 -32.76
C LYS A 186 -12.56 17.00 -32.62
N THR A 187 -13.56 17.79 -32.23
CA THR A 187 -14.95 17.34 -32.03
C THR A 187 -15.90 18.38 -32.63
N HIS A 188 -15.96 18.48 -33.95
CA HIS A 188 -16.93 19.35 -34.66
C HIS A 188 -18.36 18.84 -34.42
N ILE A 189 -18.97 19.29 -33.33
CA ILE A 189 -20.38 19.05 -33.02
C ILE A 189 -21.13 20.34 -33.37
N ASP A 190 -22.00 20.22 -34.37
CA ASP A 190 -22.95 21.23 -34.80
C ASP A 190 -24.26 21.04 -34.03
N ILE A 191 -24.66 22.09 -33.32
CA ILE A 191 -25.96 22.13 -32.63
C ILE A 191 -26.85 23.09 -33.38
N ILE A 192 -27.92 22.57 -33.99
CA ILE A 192 -28.94 23.37 -34.66
C ILE A 192 -30.17 23.40 -33.77
N SER A 193 -30.61 24.59 -33.38
CA SER A 193 -31.81 24.79 -32.56
C SER A 193 -32.84 25.62 -33.32
N ILE A 194 -34.09 25.19 -33.26
CA ILE A 194 -35.27 25.93 -33.69
C ILE A 194 -36.00 26.31 -32.40
N ILE A 195 -36.16 27.60 -32.17
CA ILE A 195 -36.73 28.16 -30.95
C ILE A 195 -38.09 28.74 -31.29
N ALA A 196 -39.09 28.30 -30.55
CA ALA A 196 -40.46 28.77 -30.66
C ALA A 196 -40.85 29.73 -29.54
N ASP A 197 -40.23 29.60 -28.35
CA ASP A 197 -40.38 30.56 -27.25
C ASP A 197 -39.05 30.80 -26.52
N GLN A 198 -38.46 31.98 -26.73
CA GLN A 198 -37.18 32.36 -26.13
C GLN A 198 -37.29 32.62 -24.62
N GLN A 199 -38.40 33.19 -24.15
CA GLN A 199 -38.57 33.54 -22.74
C GLN A 199 -38.77 32.27 -21.88
N ALA A 200 -39.54 31.31 -22.38
CA ALA A 200 -39.68 30.01 -21.74
C ALA A 200 -38.35 29.23 -21.72
N LEU A 201 -37.54 29.34 -22.78
CA LEU A 201 -36.21 28.73 -22.84
C LEU A 201 -35.25 29.30 -21.78
N ASP A 202 -35.22 30.62 -21.60
CA ASP A 202 -34.35 31.27 -20.61
C ASP A 202 -34.78 30.99 -19.16
N ALA A 203 -36.08 30.94 -18.89
CA ALA A 203 -36.61 30.52 -17.59
C ALA A 203 -36.21 29.07 -17.27
N PHE A 204 -36.29 28.18 -18.27
CA PHE A 204 -35.90 26.80 -18.13
C PHE A 204 -34.40 26.64 -17.83
N GLN A 205 -33.54 27.28 -18.62
CA GLN A 205 -32.09 27.18 -18.43
C GLN A 205 -31.64 27.70 -17.06
N ARG A 206 -32.27 28.78 -16.57
CA ARG A 206 -32.01 29.30 -15.21
C ARG A 206 -32.34 28.26 -14.14
N LYS A 207 -33.53 27.64 -14.20
CA LYS A 207 -33.93 26.59 -13.24
C LYS A 207 -32.96 25.40 -13.26
N GLN A 208 -32.52 24.98 -14.45
CA GLN A 208 -31.58 23.86 -14.60
C GLN A 208 -30.19 24.20 -14.02
N ARG A 209 -29.69 25.43 -14.22
CA ARG A 209 -28.40 25.86 -13.64
C ARG A 209 -28.43 25.81 -12.12
N TRP A 210 -29.50 26.31 -11.50
CA TRP A 210 -29.65 26.27 -10.05
C TRP A 210 -29.70 24.85 -9.48
N LEU A 211 -30.44 23.94 -10.13
CA LEU A 211 -30.44 22.53 -9.73
C LEU A 211 -29.06 21.88 -9.85
N THR A 212 -28.33 22.18 -10.92
CA THR A 212 -26.98 21.63 -11.15
C THR A 212 -25.98 22.13 -10.11
N VAL A 213 -25.98 23.45 -9.83
CA VAL A 213 -25.14 24.05 -8.79
C VAL A 213 -25.47 23.46 -7.42
N GLY A 214 -26.76 23.32 -7.09
CA GLY A 214 -27.19 22.70 -5.83
C GLY A 214 -26.68 21.26 -5.68
N LEU A 215 -26.77 20.44 -6.74
CA LEU A 215 -26.29 19.07 -6.71
C LEU A 215 -24.75 18.98 -6.56
N ILE A 216 -23.99 19.85 -7.23
CA ILE A 216 -22.54 19.92 -7.06
C ILE A 216 -22.17 20.26 -5.61
N LEU A 217 -22.85 21.25 -5.01
CA LEU A 217 -22.61 21.65 -3.62
C LEU A 217 -22.91 20.52 -2.63
N VAL A 218 -23.99 19.77 -2.85
CA VAL A 218 -24.33 18.59 -2.02
C VAL A 218 -23.25 17.51 -2.10
N ILE A 219 -22.76 17.20 -3.31
CA ILE A 219 -21.68 16.22 -3.49
C ILE A 219 -20.40 16.69 -2.79
N LEU A 220 -20.03 17.97 -2.98
CA LEU A 220 -18.82 18.53 -2.37
C LEU A 220 -18.90 18.49 -0.84
N ALA A 221 -20.04 18.90 -0.27
CA ALA A 221 -20.26 18.86 1.17
C ALA A 221 -20.21 17.42 1.72
N SER A 222 -20.82 16.47 1.02
CA SER A 222 -20.78 15.06 1.41
C SER A 222 -19.36 14.47 1.37
N PHE A 223 -18.58 14.82 0.34
CA PHE A 223 -17.19 14.37 0.22
C PHE A 223 -16.31 14.98 1.33
N SER A 224 -16.48 16.28 1.60
CA SER A 224 -15.75 16.95 2.70
C SER A 224 -16.09 16.33 4.05
N LEU A 225 -17.38 16.07 4.34
CA LEU A 225 -17.78 15.39 5.59
C LEU A 225 -17.19 13.99 5.71
N PHE A 226 -17.15 13.23 4.62
CA PHE A 226 -16.53 11.90 4.58
C PHE A 226 -15.02 11.97 4.85
N MET A 227 -14.31 12.91 4.22
CA MET A 227 -12.88 13.11 4.47
C MET A 227 -12.60 13.57 5.90
N SER A 228 -13.40 14.49 6.44
CA SER A 228 -13.29 14.90 7.85
C SER A 228 -13.50 13.74 8.81
N TYR A 229 -14.46 12.84 8.52
CA TYR A 229 -14.69 11.64 9.33
C TYR A 229 -13.49 10.68 9.28
N LEU A 230 -12.91 10.45 8.11
CA LEU A 230 -11.71 9.61 7.98
C LEU A 230 -10.51 10.20 8.73
N LEU A 231 -10.28 11.51 8.58
CA LEU A 231 -9.19 12.20 9.27
C LEU A 231 -9.41 12.19 10.79
N TRP A 232 -10.64 12.44 11.26
CA TRP A 232 -10.95 12.33 12.68
C TRP A 232 -10.59 10.95 13.23
N ARG A 233 -10.95 9.87 12.52
CA ARG A 233 -10.67 8.50 12.98
C ARG A 233 -9.18 8.18 13.03
N GLU A 234 -8.38 8.77 12.14
CA GLU A 234 -6.93 8.55 12.10
C GLU A 234 -6.19 9.37 13.16
N PHE A 235 -6.68 10.56 13.51
CA PHE A 235 -6.05 11.46 14.49
C PHE A 235 -6.58 11.29 15.92
N ASP A 236 -7.78 10.72 16.10
CA ASP A 236 -8.36 10.39 17.41
C ASP A 236 -7.95 8.96 17.79
N ASP A 237 -6.64 8.76 17.97
CA ASP A 237 -6.05 7.47 18.39
C ASP A 237 -6.25 7.19 19.90
N GLY A 238 -6.89 8.13 20.61
CA GLY A 238 -7.11 8.09 22.06
C GLY A 238 -5.91 8.60 22.88
N SER A 239 -4.86 9.10 22.23
CA SER A 239 -3.74 9.74 22.91
C SER A 239 -4.11 11.13 23.43
N ILE A 240 -3.42 11.56 24.48
CA ILE A 240 -3.69 12.80 25.21
C ILE A 240 -2.40 13.61 25.26
N ASP A 241 -2.47 14.86 24.82
CA ASP A 241 -1.39 15.82 24.98
C ASP A 241 -1.33 16.29 26.44
N LEU A 242 -0.30 15.85 27.16
CA LEU A 242 -0.05 16.28 28.53
C LEU A 242 0.93 17.47 28.59
N PRO A 243 0.73 18.43 29.51
CA PRO A 243 1.70 19.47 29.77
C PRO A 243 2.93 18.87 30.48
N HIS A 244 3.91 18.39 29.70
CA HIS A 244 5.08 17.64 30.21
C HIS A 244 5.79 18.30 31.41
N GLN A 245 5.80 19.63 31.49
CA GLN A 245 6.41 20.38 32.61
C GLN A 245 5.69 20.20 33.97
N GLN A 246 4.46 19.71 33.98
CA GLN A 246 3.63 19.52 35.19
C GLN A 246 3.38 18.04 35.52
N THR A 247 3.90 17.13 34.69
CA THR A 247 3.80 15.68 34.91
C THR A 247 4.86 15.22 35.90
N GLN A 248 4.55 14.17 36.67
CA GLN A 248 5.51 13.49 37.55
C GLN A 248 5.70 12.06 37.08
N SER A 249 6.93 11.71 36.68
CA SER A 249 7.26 10.35 36.25
C SER A 249 7.33 9.39 37.44
N ILE A 250 6.90 8.15 37.22
CA ILE A 250 7.04 7.06 38.19
C ILE A 250 8.35 6.32 37.89
N SER A 251 9.32 6.47 38.79
CA SER A 251 10.69 5.96 38.62
C SER A 251 10.74 4.49 38.19
N GLY A 252 11.54 4.20 37.16
CA GLY A 252 11.71 2.85 36.61
C GLY A 252 10.52 2.32 35.81
N THR A 253 9.57 3.18 35.44
CA THR A 253 8.39 2.82 34.63
C THR A 253 8.09 3.86 33.56
N ASN A 254 7.27 3.51 32.57
CA ASN A 254 6.76 4.42 31.53
C ASN A 254 5.51 5.20 31.98
N PHE A 255 5.12 5.09 33.25
CA PHE A 255 3.96 5.78 33.79
C PHE A 255 4.32 7.18 34.27
N GLU A 256 3.40 8.10 34.05
CA GLU A 256 3.43 9.46 34.56
C GLU A 256 2.11 9.82 35.24
N THR A 257 2.15 10.80 36.13
CA THR A 257 0.96 11.24 36.86
C THR A 257 0.71 12.72 36.63
N PHE A 258 -0.56 13.07 36.48
CA PHE A 258 -1.03 14.44 36.33
C PHE A 258 -2.46 14.53 36.88
N GLN A 259 -2.76 15.56 37.67
CA GLN A 259 -4.09 15.79 38.26
C GLN A 259 -4.74 14.55 38.93
N ASN A 260 -3.95 13.80 39.71
CA ASN A 260 -4.36 12.55 40.38
C ASN A 260 -4.84 11.42 39.43
N GLN A 261 -4.48 11.51 38.14
CA GLN A 261 -4.64 10.46 37.15
C GLN A 261 -3.28 9.88 36.78
N VAL A 262 -3.29 8.67 36.23
CA VAL A 262 -2.10 7.96 35.79
C VAL A 262 -2.17 7.80 34.28
N TYR A 263 -1.07 8.05 33.62
CA TYR A 263 -0.93 7.93 32.18
C TYR A 263 0.27 7.05 31.84
N ILE A 264 0.22 6.42 30.67
CA ILE A 264 1.30 5.60 30.13
C ILE A 264 1.77 6.20 28.82
N PHE A 265 3.07 6.46 28.70
CA PHE A 265 3.67 6.81 27.43
C PHE A 265 4.00 5.55 26.62
N LYS A 266 3.38 5.42 25.46
CA LYS A 266 3.62 4.34 24.49
C LYS A 266 4.44 4.89 23.33
N GLN A 267 5.69 4.45 23.21
CA GLN A 267 6.60 4.95 22.18
C GLN A 267 5.99 4.78 20.78
N GLY A 268 5.87 5.89 20.03
CA GLY A 268 5.29 5.93 18.69
C GLY A 268 3.75 5.95 18.64
N GLN A 269 3.06 5.83 19.78
CA GLN A 269 1.59 5.90 19.88
C GLN A 269 1.11 7.08 20.74
N GLY A 270 1.97 7.69 21.57
CA GLY A 270 1.60 8.81 22.42
C GLY A 270 1.24 8.40 23.85
N THR A 271 0.58 9.29 24.58
CA THR A 271 0.26 9.12 26.00
C THR A 271 -1.19 8.74 26.20
N PHE A 272 -1.46 7.70 27.00
CA PHE A 272 -2.81 7.17 27.22
C PHE A 272 -3.18 7.20 28.69
N LEU A 273 -4.45 7.46 28.99
CA LEU A 273 -5.00 7.39 30.35
C LEU A 273 -5.08 5.92 30.81
N VAL A 274 -4.55 5.64 31.99
CA VAL A 274 -4.74 4.33 32.64
C VAL A 274 -6.13 4.29 33.28
N PRO A 275 -7.04 3.39 32.83
CA PRO A 275 -8.42 3.39 33.28
C PRO A 275 -8.51 3.01 34.76
N GLN A 276 -9.39 3.69 35.49
CA GLN A 276 -9.73 3.38 36.89
C GLN A 276 -8.56 3.50 37.88
N ALA A 277 -7.41 4.03 37.47
CA ALA A 277 -6.25 4.29 38.32
C ALA A 277 -6.27 5.72 38.88
N LYS A 278 -5.96 5.86 40.17
CA LYS A 278 -5.68 7.15 40.83
C LYS A 278 -4.22 7.21 41.22
N ALA A 279 -3.57 8.35 40.98
CA ALA A 279 -2.13 8.50 41.20
C ALA A 279 -1.72 8.17 42.64
N ASN A 280 -2.51 8.59 43.63
CA ASN A 280 -2.26 8.32 45.04
C ASN A 280 -2.40 6.85 45.48
N GLN A 281 -2.94 5.99 44.62
CA GLN A 281 -3.13 4.55 44.85
C GLN A 281 -2.33 3.70 43.87
N PHE A 282 -1.63 4.32 42.94
CA PHE A 282 -0.92 3.62 41.88
C PHE A 282 0.53 3.36 42.27
N THR A 283 0.99 2.16 42.02
CA THR A 283 2.38 1.73 42.23
C THR A 283 2.90 1.16 40.92
N GLY A 284 3.95 1.78 40.37
CA GLY A 284 4.69 1.22 39.26
C GLY A 284 5.51 0.00 39.71
N LEU A 285 5.45 -1.10 38.95
CA LEU A 285 6.27 -2.28 39.20
C LEU A 285 7.59 -2.15 38.46
N ALA A 286 8.50 -1.34 39.01
CA ALA A 286 9.85 -1.17 38.47
C ALA A 286 10.66 -2.47 38.54
N LEU A 287 11.63 -2.60 37.64
CA LEU A 287 12.55 -3.76 37.56
C LEU A 287 13.86 -3.57 38.33
N SER A 288 13.96 -2.56 39.20
CA SER A 288 15.21 -2.16 39.86
C SER A 288 15.89 -3.23 40.71
N ASN A 289 15.18 -4.30 41.05
CA ASN A 289 15.63 -5.42 41.86
C ASN A 289 16.07 -6.67 41.08
N LEU A 290 15.97 -6.68 39.74
CA LEU A 290 16.48 -7.81 38.95
C LEU A 290 18.00 -7.67 38.76
N PRO A 291 18.81 -8.69 39.12
CA PRO A 291 20.25 -8.69 38.89
C PRO A 291 20.57 -8.66 37.39
N ASP A 292 21.75 -8.13 37.04
CA ASP A 292 22.31 -8.18 35.68
C ASP A 292 21.41 -7.58 34.58
N ARG A 293 20.65 -6.53 34.94
CA ARG A 293 19.81 -5.77 34.01
C ARG A 293 20.53 -4.57 33.43
N ALA A 294 20.15 -4.16 32.22
CA ALA A 294 20.49 -2.83 31.70
C ALA A 294 19.68 -1.75 32.44
N ASP A 295 20.33 -0.64 32.79
CA ASP A 295 19.74 0.46 33.59
C ASP A 295 18.60 1.21 32.87
N GLU A 296 18.56 1.13 31.54
CA GLU A 296 17.67 1.89 30.65
C GLU A 296 16.25 1.30 30.51
N LEU A 297 15.91 0.27 31.29
CA LEU A 297 14.60 -0.38 31.21
C LEU A 297 13.54 0.27 32.09
N TYR A 298 12.51 0.77 31.42
CA TYR A 298 11.25 1.17 32.02
C TYR A 298 10.24 0.01 31.97
N SER A 299 9.58 -0.23 33.10
CA SER A 299 8.46 -1.16 33.19
C SER A 299 7.19 -0.55 32.58
N ASN A 300 6.42 -1.39 31.87
CA ASN A 300 5.07 -1.09 31.43
C ASN A 300 4.00 -1.61 32.41
N VAL A 301 4.40 -2.06 33.61
CA VAL A 301 3.50 -2.73 34.55
C VAL A 301 3.32 -1.90 35.80
N GLY A 302 2.08 -1.76 36.23
CA GLY A 302 1.72 -1.05 37.45
C GLY A 302 0.49 -1.66 38.11
N LYS A 303 0.16 -1.20 39.31
CA LYS A 303 -0.98 -1.72 40.06
C LYS A 303 -1.61 -0.69 40.98
N THR A 304 -2.88 -0.89 41.28
CA THR A 304 -3.62 -0.31 42.40
C THR A 304 -3.91 -1.41 43.43
N PRO A 305 -4.54 -1.11 44.58
CA PRO A 305 -4.99 -2.16 45.49
C PRO A 305 -6.01 -3.13 44.88
N GLN A 306 -6.69 -2.76 43.79
CA GLN A 306 -7.76 -3.54 43.17
C GLN A 306 -7.37 -4.15 41.82
N GLN A 307 -6.44 -3.53 41.08
CA GLN A 307 -6.16 -3.90 39.69
C GLN A 307 -4.67 -3.92 39.39
N VAL A 308 -4.31 -4.72 38.39
CA VAL A 308 -2.98 -4.78 37.81
C VAL A 308 -3.10 -4.34 36.35
N TYR A 309 -2.11 -3.61 35.86
CA TYR A 309 -2.09 -3.07 34.52
C TYR A 309 -0.83 -3.48 33.78
N TRP A 310 -0.98 -3.81 32.51
CA TRP A 310 0.09 -3.70 31.52
C TRP A 310 -0.29 -2.55 30.58
N GLN A 311 0.51 -1.48 30.58
CA GLN A 311 0.16 -0.20 30.00
C GLN A 311 -1.20 0.31 30.53
N ASP A 312 -2.15 0.57 29.64
CA ASP A 312 -3.53 0.99 29.90
C ASP A 312 -4.51 -0.21 29.97
N HIS A 313 -4.02 -1.45 29.82
CA HIS A 313 -4.85 -2.64 29.88
C HIS A 313 -4.90 -3.21 31.30
N ILE A 314 -6.10 -3.47 31.81
CA ILE A 314 -6.31 -4.21 33.06
C ILE A 314 -6.02 -5.69 32.80
N LEU A 315 -5.17 -6.29 33.64
CA LEU A 315 -4.91 -7.72 33.65
C LEU A 315 -5.91 -8.40 34.59
N PRO A 316 -6.95 -9.08 34.06
CA PRO A 316 -8.03 -9.57 34.89
C PRO A 316 -7.56 -10.69 35.82
N GLN A 317 -8.19 -10.79 37.00
CA GLN A 317 -7.99 -11.87 37.98
C GLN A 317 -6.61 -11.94 38.65
N LEU A 318 -5.60 -11.18 38.21
CA LEU A 318 -4.36 -11.05 38.96
C LEU A 318 -4.60 -10.40 40.32
N ASN A 319 -4.07 -11.02 41.37
CA ASN A 319 -4.08 -10.50 42.74
C ASN A 319 -3.02 -9.40 42.92
N PRO A 320 -3.41 -8.10 43.02
CA PRO A 320 -2.45 -7.00 43.04
C PRO A 320 -1.47 -7.07 44.22
N ALA A 321 -1.89 -7.64 45.35
CA ALA A 321 -1.02 -7.78 46.52
C ALA A 321 0.15 -8.74 46.28
N GLN A 322 -0.05 -9.75 45.43
CA GLN A 322 0.94 -10.80 45.14
C GLN A 322 1.62 -10.61 43.78
N THR A 323 1.13 -9.70 42.94
CA THR A 323 1.67 -9.47 41.60
C THR A 323 3.12 -9.01 41.61
N ARG A 324 3.90 -9.62 40.71
CA ARG A 324 5.28 -9.26 40.40
C ARG A 324 5.45 -9.14 38.89
N TYR A 325 6.19 -8.11 38.48
CA TYR A 325 6.71 -8.03 37.13
C TYR A 325 8.02 -8.82 37.05
N LEU A 326 8.15 -9.71 36.07
CA LEU A 326 9.30 -10.63 35.95
C LEU A 326 10.34 -10.14 34.94
N GLY A 327 10.02 -9.10 34.15
CA GLY A 327 10.79 -8.73 32.96
C GLY A 327 10.23 -9.38 31.69
N ASN A 328 10.76 -8.99 30.53
CA ASN A 328 10.37 -9.51 29.21
C ASN A 328 8.86 -9.44 28.91
N ASP A 329 8.17 -8.42 29.42
CA ASP A 329 6.70 -8.27 29.38
C ASP A 329 5.89 -9.37 30.12
N PHE A 330 6.54 -10.20 30.95
CA PHE A 330 5.85 -11.20 31.77
C PHE A 330 5.49 -10.68 33.16
N THR A 331 4.21 -10.82 33.53
CA THR A 331 3.68 -10.47 34.84
C THR A 331 3.01 -11.68 35.46
N LYS A 332 3.18 -11.92 36.76
CA LYS A 332 2.50 -13.04 37.43
C LYS A 332 2.05 -12.71 38.83
N ASP A 333 1.12 -13.51 39.34
CA ASP A 333 0.86 -13.68 40.76
C ASP A 333 1.08 -15.16 41.17
N ALA A 334 0.39 -15.65 42.21
CA ALA A 334 0.49 -17.03 42.65
C ALA A 334 -0.30 -18.04 41.78
N GLN A 335 -1.23 -17.58 40.94
CA GLN A 335 -2.18 -18.41 40.19
C GLN A 335 -2.14 -18.21 38.68
N LEU A 336 -1.72 -17.04 38.22
CA LEU A 336 -1.80 -16.63 36.83
C LEU A 336 -0.48 -16.00 36.36
N VAL A 337 -0.21 -16.19 35.08
CA VAL A 337 0.90 -15.57 34.37
C VAL A 337 0.34 -14.89 33.13
N TYR A 338 0.82 -13.70 32.83
CA TYR A 338 0.48 -12.91 31.67
C TYR A 338 1.74 -12.58 30.88
N PHE A 339 1.65 -12.65 29.56
CA PHE A 339 2.54 -11.95 28.65
C PHE A 339 1.76 -10.75 28.12
N ARG A 340 2.18 -9.53 28.50
CA ARG A 340 1.41 -8.31 28.23
C ARG A 340 -0.02 -8.43 28.78
N ASP A 341 -1.02 -8.23 27.95
CA ASP A 341 -2.45 -8.38 28.23
C ASP A 341 -3.00 -9.80 28.00
N ILE A 342 -2.14 -10.77 27.65
CA ILE A 342 -2.55 -12.14 27.31
C ILE A 342 -2.17 -13.12 28.44
N GLY A 343 -3.18 -13.76 29.04
CA GLY A 343 -2.99 -14.80 30.06
C GLY A 343 -2.45 -16.11 29.46
N LEU A 344 -1.47 -16.72 30.13
CA LEU A 344 -0.90 -18.03 29.76
C LEU A 344 -1.66 -19.14 30.48
N THR A 345 -2.33 -20.02 29.73
CA THR A 345 -3.15 -21.11 30.28
C THR A 345 -2.36 -22.38 30.60
N ASN A 346 -1.21 -22.61 29.95
CA ASN A 346 -0.43 -23.84 30.07
C ASN A 346 0.84 -23.69 30.90
N ALA A 347 1.04 -22.56 31.57
CA ALA A 347 2.24 -22.28 32.35
C ALA A 347 2.14 -22.78 33.80
N ARG A 348 3.23 -23.36 34.32
CA ARG A 348 3.34 -23.72 35.74
C ARG A 348 3.76 -22.52 36.57
N VAL A 349 2.77 -21.80 37.08
CA VAL A 349 2.92 -20.49 37.73
C VAL A 349 3.93 -20.50 38.89
N ALA A 350 3.97 -21.57 39.69
CA ALA A 350 4.85 -21.70 40.84
C ALA A 350 6.34 -21.52 40.48
N HIS A 351 6.77 -22.10 39.35
CA HIS A 351 8.17 -22.08 38.89
C HIS A 351 8.39 -21.12 37.71
N PHE A 352 7.37 -20.36 37.31
CA PHE A 352 7.47 -19.46 36.17
C PHE A 352 8.42 -18.28 36.46
N SER A 353 9.34 -18.02 35.54
CA SER A 353 10.37 -16.98 35.60
C SER A 353 10.72 -16.46 34.20
N ALA A 354 11.18 -15.22 34.08
CA ALA A 354 11.72 -14.72 32.81
C ALA A 354 13.13 -15.31 32.57
N VAL A 355 13.46 -15.62 31.32
CA VAL A 355 14.86 -15.89 30.93
C VAL A 355 15.51 -14.53 30.70
N LEU A 356 16.49 -14.15 31.50
CA LEU A 356 17.13 -12.83 31.36
C LEU A 356 18.27 -12.89 30.34
N HIS A 357 18.44 -11.82 29.57
CA HIS A 357 19.50 -11.69 28.58
C HIS A 357 20.73 -11.00 29.21
N PRO A 358 21.98 -11.47 28.97
CA PRO A 358 23.16 -11.05 29.75
C PRO A 358 23.75 -9.66 29.41
N ARG A 359 23.39 -9.05 28.28
CA ARG A 359 24.03 -7.78 27.82
C ARG A 359 23.10 -6.60 27.62
N PHE A 360 21.93 -6.83 27.05
CA PHE A 360 20.91 -5.82 26.89
C PHE A 360 19.59 -6.40 27.34
N ASN A 361 18.75 -5.53 27.85
CA ASN A 361 17.47 -5.90 28.39
C ASN A 361 16.48 -5.14 27.51
N THR A 362 16.12 -5.72 26.37
CA THR A 362 15.47 -4.99 25.28
C THR A 362 13.99 -5.30 25.23
N LEU A 363 13.23 -4.33 24.70
CA LEU A 363 11.85 -4.41 24.23
C LEU A 363 11.61 -5.48 23.13
N SER A 364 12.49 -6.48 23.00
CA SER A 364 12.48 -7.51 21.96
C SER A 364 12.89 -8.91 22.40
N TYR A 365 13.43 -9.13 23.63
CA TYR A 365 13.75 -10.46 24.16
C TYR A 365 12.59 -11.00 25.01
N PHE A 366 11.73 -11.83 24.41
CA PHE A 366 10.45 -12.24 25.03
C PHE A 366 10.44 -13.69 25.51
N TYR A 367 11.50 -14.12 26.18
CA TYR A 367 11.62 -15.50 26.65
C TYR A 367 11.33 -15.63 28.15
N ALA A 368 10.63 -16.69 28.51
CA ALA A 368 10.35 -17.09 29.89
C ALA A 368 10.36 -18.62 30.00
N LYS A 369 10.35 -19.14 31.21
CA LYS A 369 10.37 -20.58 31.46
C LYS A 369 9.63 -20.93 32.75
N ASP A 370 9.10 -22.14 32.78
CA ASP A 370 8.77 -22.84 34.02
C ASP A 370 9.69 -24.07 34.18
N ASP A 371 9.31 -25.02 35.04
CA ASP A 371 10.06 -26.25 35.30
C ASP A 371 9.93 -27.30 34.18
N GLN A 372 9.03 -27.11 33.21
CA GLN A 372 8.75 -28.07 32.13
C GLN A 372 9.05 -27.55 30.73
N GLN A 373 8.83 -26.26 30.50
CA GLN A 373 8.89 -25.69 29.16
C GLN A 373 9.40 -24.26 29.17
N VAL A 374 9.91 -23.87 28.01
CA VAL A 374 10.33 -22.50 27.71
C VAL A 374 9.27 -21.87 26.83
N PHE A 375 9.09 -20.57 26.93
CA PHE A 375 8.13 -19.80 26.18
C PHE A 375 8.81 -18.69 25.42
N TYR A 376 8.35 -18.46 24.19
CA TYR A 376 8.52 -17.19 23.50
C TYR A 376 7.16 -16.51 23.42
N LYS A 377 7.01 -15.36 24.10
CA LYS A 377 5.71 -14.71 24.30
C LYS A 377 4.71 -15.68 24.94
N THR A 378 3.63 -16.03 24.23
CA THR A 378 2.60 -16.96 24.69
C THR A 378 2.80 -18.39 24.20
N LYS A 379 3.82 -18.67 23.39
CA LYS A 379 4.03 -19.96 22.73
C LYS A 379 5.09 -20.78 23.44
N ALA A 380 4.73 -21.99 23.85
CA ALA A 380 5.69 -22.97 24.37
C ALA A 380 6.63 -23.48 23.27
N LEU A 381 7.91 -23.61 23.61
CA LEU A 381 8.99 -24.11 22.77
C LEU A 381 9.26 -25.57 23.17
N ILE A 382 9.11 -26.47 22.22
CA ILE A 382 9.25 -27.92 22.42
C ILE A 382 10.74 -28.29 22.32
N ASP A 383 11.17 -29.30 23.07
CA ASP A 383 12.55 -29.85 23.08
C ASP A 383 13.65 -28.91 23.60
N LEU A 384 13.31 -27.74 24.13
CA LEU A 384 14.26 -26.83 24.77
C LEU A 384 14.24 -27.07 26.28
N ASP A 385 15.38 -27.45 26.87
CA ASP A 385 15.55 -27.72 28.31
C ASP A 385 15.43 -26.41 29.12
N PRO A 386 14.38 -26.24 29.94
CA PRO A 386 14.20 -25.03 30.74
C PRO A 386 15.34 -24.76 31.73
N GLN A 387 15.97 -25.80 32.28
CA GLN A 387 17.06 -25.65 33.26
C GLN A 387 18.31 -25.06 32.60
N GLN A 388 18.56 -25.40 31.34
CA GLN A 388 19.77 -25.03 30.60
C GLN A 388 19.57 -23.90 29.59
N SER A 389 18.34 -23.44 29.41
CA SER A 389 18.01 -22.39 28.45
C SER A 389 18.65 -21.06 28.77
N GLN A 390 19.38 -20.53 27.80
CA GLN A 390 20.14 -19.30 27.90
C GLN A 390 20.14 -18.50 26.59
N ALA A 391 20.29 -17.19 26.72
CA ALA A 391 20.36 -16.27 25.59
C ALA A 391 21.73 -16.29 24.92
N PHE A 392 21.78 -16.00 23.61
CA PHE A 392 23.05 -15.66 22.97
C PHE A 392 23.46 -14.22 23.30
N PRO A 393 24.70 -13.94 23.76
CA PRO A 393 25.08 -12.59 24.21
C PRO A 393 24.94 -11.48 23.16
N ASN A 394 24.99 -11.82 21.87
CA ASN A 394 24.93 -10.86 20.76
C ASN A 394 23.53 -10.76 20.12
N SER A 395 22.48 -11.40 20.66
CA SER A 395 21.17 -11.37 20.02
C SER A 395 19.96 -11.41 20.96
N SER A 396 19.00 -10.52 20.72
CA SER A 396 17.69 -10.49 21.40
C SER A 396 16.65 -11.44 20.79
N GLN A 397 17.01 -12.20 19.75
CA GLN A 397 16.04 -13.00 19.01
C GLN A 397 16.27 -14.50 19.15
N TYR A 398 17.44 -14.93 19.62
CA TYR A 398 17.80 -16.34 19.72
C TYR A 398 17.93 -16.80 21.17
N ILE A 399 17.54 -18.04 21.41
CA ILE A 399 17.74 -18.76 22.67
C ILE A 399 18.26 -20.17 22.36
N HIS A 400 19.01 -20.76 23.29
CA HIS A 400 19.48 -22.13 23.13
C HIS A 400 19.64 -22.85 24.46
N ASP A 401 19.74 -24.17 24.40
CA ASP A 401 20.25 -25.03 25.46
C ASP A 401 21.50 -25.77 24.96
N GLN A 402 21.78 -26.98 25.46
CA GLN A 402 22.91 -27.80 24.99
C GLN A 402 22.66 -28.49 23.63
N GLN A 403 21.41 -28.63 23.18
CA GLN A 403 21.02 -29.46 22.04
C GLN A 403 20.37 -28.67 20.91
N VAL A 404 19.55 -27.67 21.23
CA VAL A 404 18.70 -26.99 20.25
C VAL A 404 18.91 -25.48 20.30
N VAL A 405 18.78 -24.87 19.11
CA VAL A 405 18.78 -23.42 18.91
C VAL A 405 17.41 -23.00 18.42
N TYR A 406 16.88 -21.93 18.98
CA TYR A 406 15.64 -21.30 18.54
C TYR A 406 15.90 -19.88 18.07
N TYR A 407 15.27 -19.51 16.96
CA TYR A 407 15.00 -18.12 16.61
C TYR A 407 13.54 -17.84 16.94
N GLN A 408 13.28 -16.98 17.92
CA GLN A 408 11.94 -16.70 18.42
C GLN A 408 11.17 -18.00 18.76
N ASP A 409 10.12 -18.31 18.00
CA ASP A 409 9.31 -19.50 18.16
C ASP A 409 9.64 -20.64 17.16
N LYS A 410 10.77 -20.53 16.45
CA LYS A 410 11.21 -21.43 15.37
C LYS A 410 12.46 -22.20 15.77
N LYS A 411 12.35 -23.54 15.76
CA LYS A 411 13.47 -24.47 16.00
C LYS A 411 14.41 -24.50 14.80
N LEU A 412 15.70 -24.32 15.03
CA LEU A 412 16.76 -24.39 14.00
C LEU A 412 17.48 -25.74 14.06
N GLY A 413 16.84 -26.77 13.52
CA GLY A 413 17.21 -28.17 13.78
C GLY A 413 18.56 -28.66 13.23
N LYS A 414 19.28 -27.87 12.43
CA LYS A 414 20.59 -28.27 11.87
C LYS A 414 21.78 -27.61 12.57
N LEU A 415 21.54 -26.70 13.51
CA LEU A 415 22.59 -26.00 14.23
C LEU A 415 23.01 -26.78 15.47
N SER A 416 24.32 -26.90 15.68
CA SER A 416 24.91 -27.32 16.95
C SER A 416 24.83 -26.19 17.97
N ALA A 417 24.01 -26.35 19.02
CA ALA A 417 23.79 -25.30 20.01
C ALA A 417 25.07 -24.84 20.72
N GLN A 418 26.03 -25.75 20.92
CA GLN A 418 27.31 -25.43 21.57
C GLN A 418 28.29 -24.67 20.69
N GLN A 419 28.16 -24.77 19.36
CA GLN A 419 29.07 -24.16 18.38
C GLN A 419 28.45 -22.96 17.67
N THR A 420 27.15 -22.74 17.86
CA THR A 420 26.42 -21.68 17.17
C THR A 420 26.92 -20.30 17.60
N GLN A 421 27.21 -19.47 16.62
CA GLN A 421 27.50 -18.06 16.75
C GLN A 421 26.42 -17.25 16.04
N ILE A 422 26.08 -16.10 16.63
CA ILE A 422 25.13 -15.15 16.04
C ILE A 422 25.88 -13.89 15.63
N PHE A 423 25.80 -13.56 14.35
CA PHE A 423 26.31 -12.33 13.76
C PHE A 423 25.12 -11.43 13.45
N SER A 424 25.14 -10.21 13.98
CA SER A 424 24.06 -9.24 13.78
C SER A 424 24.40 -8.33 12.60
N GLY A 425 23.41 -8.07 11.75
CA GLY A 425 23.55 -7.11 10.65
C GLY A 425 23.75 -5.69 11.17
N SER A 426 24.79 -5.02 10.70
CA SER A 426 25.23 -3.70 11.18
C SER A 426 24.94 -2.54 10.23
N ASN A 427 24.19 -2.76 9.14
CA ASN A 427 23.81 -1.72 8.18
C ASN A 427 22.30 -1.38 8.27
N ARG A 428 21.87 -0.22 7.74
CA ARG A 428 20.46 0.25 7.74
C ARG A 428 19.43 -0.69 7.10
N PHE A 429 19.85 -1.62 6.25
CA PHE A 429 19.01 -2.63 5.61
C PHE A 429 19.00 -3.96 6.40
N SER A 430 20.10 -4.27 7.13
CA SER A 430 20.29 -5.53 7.87
C SER A 430 20.10 -5.43 9.38
N GLN A 431 19.61 -4.31 9.91
CA GLN A 431 19.40 -4.13 11.37
C GLN A 431 18.51 -5.23 12.01
N ASN A 432 17.70 -5.92 11.21
CA ASN A 432 16.84 -7.03 11.64
C ASN A 432 17.23 -8.39 11.03
N LEU A 433 18.42 -8.50 10.44
CA LEU A 433 18.89 -9.71 9.79
C LEU A 433 20.12 -10.26 10.52
N ASN A 434 19.93 -11.38 11.21
CA ASN A 434 20.97 -12.07 11.95
C ASN A 434 21.37 -13.35 11.23
N LEU A 435 22.68 -13.61 11.14
CA LEU A 435 23.21 -14.89 10.69
C LEU A 435 23.55 -15.77 11.90
N ALA A 436 22.89 -16.91 12.00
CA ALA A 436 23.22 -17.98 12.94
C ALA A 436 23.99 -19.09 12.20
N THR A 437 25.15 -19.48 12.72
CA THR A 437 25.95 -20.55 12.14
C THR A 437 26.80 -21.28 13.17
N ASP A 438 26.95 -22.59 13.01
CA ASP A 438 27.90 -23.46 13.73
C ASP A 438 29.13 -23.82 12.87
N GLY A 439 29.30 -23.14 11.72
CA GLY A 439 30.33 -23.42 10.73
C GLY A 439 29.96 -24.50 9.71
N ARG A 440 28.83 -25.21 9.86
CA ARG A 440 28.33 -26.21 8.90
C ARG A 440 26.96 -25.84 8.34
N SER A 441 26.12 -25.30 9.20
CA SER A 441 24.77 -24.84 8.89
C SER A 441 24.71 -23.32 8.99
N PHE A 442 23.94 -22.69 8.11
CA PHE A 442 23.79 -21.24 8.04
C PHE A 442 22.31 -20.89 7.99
N TYR A 443 21.87 -20.03 8.91
CA TYR A 443 20.50 -19.53 8.99
C TYR A 443 20.50 -18.01 9.02
N LEU A 444 19.67 -17.41 8.18
CA LEU A 444 19.33 -16.00 8.22
C LEU A 444 18.00 -15.88 8.96
N ASN A 445 18.06 -15.45 10.22
CA ASN A 445 16.94 -15.52 11.17
C ASN A 445 16.41 -16.97 11.27
N GLU A 446 15.14 -17.22 10.96
CA GLU A 446 14.56 -18.56 10.92
C GLU A 446 14.86 -19.35 9.64
N HIS A 447 15.36 -18.69 8.59
CA HIS A 447 15.45 -19.27 7.26
C HIS A 447 16.82 -19.88 7.00
N PRO A 448 16.91 -21.15 6.56
CA PRO A 448 18.18 -21.71 6.11
C PRO A 448 18.70 -20.90 4.92
N LEU A 449 20.02 -20.74 4.85
CA LEU A 449 20.67 -20.04 3.75
C LEU A 449 20.28 -20.69 2.40
N PRO A 450 20.00 -19.89 1.34
CA PRO A 450 19.69 -20.44 0.03
C PRO A 450 20.78 -21.38 -0.49
N HIS A 451 20.37 -22.51 -1.06
CA HIS A 451 21.28 -23.49 -1.68
C HIS A 451 21.62 -23.16 -3.14
N ILE A 452 21.08 -22.05 -3.65
CA ILE A 452 21.30 -21.52 -5.00
C ILE A 452 21.72 -20.06 -4.91
N ALA A 453 22.65 -19.66 -5.77
CA ALA A 453 23.08 -18.29 -5.94
C ALA A 453 22.86 -17.82 -7.38
N GLU A 454 22.50 -16.56 -7.55
CA GLU A 454 22.36 -15.94 -8.86
C GLU A 454 23.69 -15.41 -9.40
N HIS A 455 23.97 -15.73 -10.65
CA HIS A 455 25.06 -15.17 -11.43
C HIS A 455 24.52 -14.10 -12.37
N LYS A 456 25.17 -12.92 -12.41
CA LYS A 456 24.72 -11.77 -13.19
C LYS A 456 24.43 -12.04 -14.69
N PHE A 457 25.14 -12.98 -15.31
CA PHE A 457 24.98 -13.29 -16.74
C PHE A 457 24.72 -14.78 -17.03
N TRP A 458 24.74 -15.66 -16.02
CA TRP A 458 24.84 -17.12 -16.21
C TRP A 458 23.72 -17.89 -15.50
N GLY A 459 22.66 -17.19 -15.07
CA GLY A 459 21.52 -17.83 -14.39
C GLY A 459 21.82 -18.12 -12.92
N THR A 460 21.59 -19.35 -12.47
CA THR A 460 21.80 -19.78 -11.08
C THR A 460 22.88 -20.86 -10.98
N THR A 461 23.59 -20.89 -9.87
CA THR A 461 24.55 -21.94 -9.51
C THR A 461 24.19 -22.55 -8.16
N PRO A 462 24.37 -23.86 -7.95
CA PRO A 462 24.31 -24.43 -6.60
C PRO A 462 25.41 -23.82 -5.71
N VAL A 463 25.13 -23.77 -4.41
CA VAL A 463 26.05 -23.35 -3.35
C VAL A 463 26.54 -24.60 -2.64
N ASP A 464 27.86 -24.80 -2.54
CA ASP A 464 28.41 -25.92 -1.80
C ASP A 464 28.44 -25.62 -0.29
N LEU A 465 27.34 -25.96 0.39
CA LEU A 465 27.20 -25.80 1.84
C LEU A 465 28.21 -26.61 2.65
N SER A 466 28.83 -27.66 2.09
CA SER A 466 29.76 -28.51 2.84
C SER A 466 31.12 -27.86 3.06
N HIS A 467 31.49 -26.90 2.21
CA HIS A 467 32.72 -26.12 2.30
C HIS A 467 32.46 -24.62 2.45
N LEU A 468 31.20 -24.22 2.65
CA LEU A 468 30.84 -22.81 2.78
C LEU A 468 31.39 -22.24 4.09
N GLN A 469 32.01 -21.07 4.00
CA GLN A 469 32.54 -20.32 5.14
C GLN A 469 32.01 -18.88 5.10
N LEU A 470 31.79 -18.29 6.27
CA LEU A 470 31.59 -16.86 6.42
C LEU A 470 32.97 -16.18 6.35
N ILE A 471 33.20 -15.34 5.33
CA ILE A 471 34.48 -14.66 5.11
C ILE A 471 34.41 -13.14 5.33
N GLY A 472 33.22 -12.61 5.58
CA GLY A 472 33.07 -11.23 6.04
C GLY A 472 31.63 -10.81 6.28
N SER A 473 31.47 -9.70 7.00
CA SER A 473 30.20 -9.04 7.22
C SER A 473 30.33 -7.53 6.99
N GLN A 474 29.21 -6.88 6.65
CA GLN A 474 29.24 -5.44 6.42
C GLN A 474 29.20 -4.67 7.75
N SER A 475 30.38 -4.24 8.22
CA SER A 475 30.56 -3.78 9.61
C SER A 475 30.05 -2.37 9.97
N SER A 476 29.84 -1.44 9.03
CA SER A 476 29.28 -0.10 9.36
C SER A 476 29.01 0.81 8.16
N GLU A 477 28.07 1.75 8.34
CA GLU A 477 27.87 2.95 7.52
C GLU A 477 29.16 3.80 7.40
N PRO A 478 29.39 4.59 6.33
CA PRO A 478 28.41 5.26 5.46
C PRO A 478 28.08 4.56 4.15
N TYR A 479 28.39 3.26 4.02
CA TYR A 479 28.26 2.53 2.76
C TYR A 479 26.88 1.85 2.66
N PRO A 480 25.93 2.34 1.84
CA PRO A 480 24.66 1.66 1.58
C PRO A 480 24.89 0.49 0.61
N GLY A 481 25.69 -0.49 1.01
CA GLY A 481 25.73 -1.79 0.37
C GLY A 481 24.45 -2.53 0.73
N ASN A 482 23.78 -3.12 -0.26
CA ASN A 482 22.57 -3.94 -0.04
C ASN A 482 22.94 -5.38 0.35
N PHE A 483 24.08 -5.59 1.04
CA PHE A 483 24.52 -6.92 1.43
C PHE A 483 25.01 -6.92 2.88
N SER A 484 24.74 -8.00 3.61
CA SER A 484 25.12 -8.11 5.03
C SER A 484 26.26 -9.09 5.27
N TYR A 485 26.30 -10.17 4.50
CA TYR A 485 27.22 -11.28 4.71
C TYR A 485 27.88 -11.70 3.40
N ILE A 486 29.17 -12.05 3.49
CA ILE A 486 29.98 -12.57 2.40
C ILE A 486 30.37 -14.00 2.75
N PHE A 487 30.06 -14.92 1.85
CA PHE A 487 30.37 -16.34 2.00
C PHE A 487 31.35 -16.76 0.92
N ALA A 488 32.10 -17.82 1.16
CA ALA A 488 32.88 -18.47 0.12
C ALA A 488 32.83 -19.98 0.28
N ASP A 489 32.72 -20.68 -0.84
CA ASP A 489 33.00 -22.11 -0.91
C ASP A 489 34.30 -22.34 -1.69
N GLN A 490 34.54 -23.57 -2.17
CA GLN A 490 35.77 -23.87 -2.89
C GLN A 490 35.84 -23.21 -4.27
N GLN A 491 34.72 -22.85 -4.88
CA GLN A 491 34.69 -22.40 -6.28
C GLN A 491 34.23 -20.95 -6.41
N ASN A 492 33.47 -20.43 -5.45
CA ASN A 492 32.78 -19.15 -5.58
C ASN A 492 32.83 -18.33 -4.30
N ILE A 493 32.76 -17.01 -4.49
CA ILE A 493 32.46 -16.04 -3.45
C ILE A 493 31.04 -15.54 -3.67
N TYR A 494 30.26 -15.51 -2.59
CA TYR A 494 28.87 -15.10 -2.58
C TYR A 494 28.66 -13.87 -1.69
N ILE A 495 27.71 -13.03 -2.08
CA ILE A 495 27.13 -12.01 -1.21
C ILE A 495 25.66 -12.33 -0.99
N TYR A 496 25.15 -12.11 0.22
CA TYR A 496 23.71 -12.14 0.44
C TYR A 496 23.13 -10.76 0.13
N ASP A 497 22.37 -10.66 -0.95
CA ASP A 497 21.64 -9.45 -1.33
C ASP A 497 20.32 -9.39 -0.55
N GLU A 498 20.23 -8.43 0.36
CA GLU A 498 19.10 -8.29 1.28
C GLU A 498 17.83 -7.83 0.57
N PHE A 499 17.98 -6.95 -0.43
CA PHE A 499 16.84 -6.37 -1.14
C PHE A 499 16.08 -7.45 -1.90
N TYR A 500 16.81 -8.39 -2.49
CA TYR A 500 16.23 -9.53 -3.20
C TYR A 500 16.20 -10.83 -2.39
N GLN A 501 16.63 -10.80 -1.13
CA GLN A 501 16.72 -11.94 -0.21
C GLN A 501 17.35 -13.19 -0.85
N ARG A 502 18.49 -13.02 -1.51
CA ARG A 502 19.12 -14.10 -2.29
C ARG A 502 20.64 -14.00 -2.31
N LEU A 503 21.30 -15.13 -2.46
CA LEU A 503 22.73 -15.17 -2.71
C LEU A 503 23.04 -14.75 -4.15
N LYS A 504 24.10 -13.96 -4.32
CA LYS A 504 24.66 -13.59 -5.62
C LYS A 504 26.13 -13.96 -5.68
N VAL A 505 26.55 -14.53 -6.81
CA VAL A 505 27.96 -14.81 -7.08
C VAL A 505 28.68 -13.49 -7.32
N LEU A 506 29.67 -13.20 -6.47
CA LEU A 506 30.58 -12.06 -6.60
C LEU A 506 31.79 -12.43 -7.47
N TYR A 507 32.33 -13.63 -7.27
CA TYR A 507 33.52 -14.11 -7.97
C TYR A 507 33.48 -15.63 -8.13
N HIS A 508 34.05 -16.13 -9.22
CA HIS A 508 34.20 -17.55 -9.53
C HIS A 508 35.68 -17.83 -9.78
N PHE A 509 36.25 -18.76 -9.02
CA PHE A 509 37.60 -19.25 -9.24
C PHE A 509 37.61 -20.21 -10.44
N PRO A 510 38.64 -20.17 -11.32
CA PRO A 510 38.74 -21.10 -12.44
C PRO A 510 38.93 -22.57 -12.02
N GLN A 511 39.46 -22.81 -10.81
CA GLN A 511 39.68 -24.12 -10.21
C GLN A 511 39.21 -24.08 -8.75
N PRO A 512 38.83 -25.22 -8.15
CA PRO A 512 38.53 -25.27 -6.72
C PRO A 512 39.73 -24.84 -5.88
N VAL A 513 39.48 -24.01 -4.88
CA VAL A 513 40.47 -23.41 -4.00
C VAL A 513 40.05 -23.62 -2.55
N GLN A 514 40.98 -23.99 -1.66
CA GLN A 514 40.71 -24.02 -0.24
C GLN A 514 40.95 -22.65 0.36
N LEU A 515 39.87 -21.92 0.63
CA LEU A 515 39.94 -20.61 1.25
C LEU A 515 39.97 -20.75 2.77
N GLN A 516 40.84 -19.96 3.40
CA GLN A 516 40.91 -19.77 4.84
C GLN A 516 40.65 -18.31 5.16
N ALA A 517 39.56 -18.04 5.90
CA ALA A 517 39.33 -16.72 6.48
C ALA A 517 40.46 -16.39 7.48
N LEU A 518 41.14 -15.25 7.27
CA LEU A 518 42.16 -14.74 8.19
C LEU A 518 41.54 -13.73 9.15
N GLU A 519 40.80 -12.77 8.60
CA GLU A 519 40.09 -11.70 9.30
C GLU A 519 38.83 -11.31 8.48
N ASP A 520 38.00 -10.40 9.01
CA ASP A 520 36.86 -9.87 8.25
C ASP A 520 37.30 -9.34 6.88
N ARG A 521 36.71 -9.88 5.80
CA ARG A 521 36.98 -9.53 4.40
C ARG A 521 38.42 -9.79 3.93
N ARG A 522 39.23 -10.52 4.70
CA ARG A 522 40.61 -10.89 4.36
C ARG A 522 40.82 -12.39 4.49
N PHE A 523 41.23 -13.05 3.41
CA PHE A 523 41.32 -14.52 3.34
C PHE A 523 42.45 -14.97 2.41
N SER A 524 42.88 -16.22 2.55
CA SER A 524 43.99 -16.79 1.78
C SER A 524 43.61 -18.10 1.12
N ASP A 525 44.21 -18.36 -0.04
CA ASP A 525 44.21 -19.66 -0.72
C ASP A 525 45.55 -20.42 -0.54
N ALA A 526 46.33 -20.07 0.48
CA ALA A 526 47.72 -20.47 0.73
C ALA A 526 48.79 -19.86 -0.20
N GLU A 527 48.45 -19.49 -1.45
CA GLU A 527 49.40 -18.86 -2.38
C GLU A 527 49.34 -17.32 -2.35
N ASN A 528 48.13 -16.79 -2.21
CA ASN A 528 47.76 -15.41 -2.26
C ASN A 528 46.93 -15.04 -1.02
N ILE A 529 46.95 -13.75 -0.71
CA ILE A 529 46.02 -13.15 0.26
C ILE A 529 45.13 -12.20 -0.52
N TYR A 530 43.83 -12.33 -0.28
CA TYR A 530 42.78 -11.55 -0.90
C TYR A 530 42.11 -10.64 0.12
N ILE A 531 41.72 -9.47 -0.36
CA ILE A 531 40.97 -8.48 0.39
C ILE A 531 39.74 -8.08 -0.44
N ILE A 532 38.57 -8.03 0.21
CA ILE A 532 37.37 -7.47 -0.38
C ILE A 532 37.29 -5.98 -0.05
N THR A 533 37.17 -5.16 -1.10
CA THR A 533 37.07 -3.70 -0.99
C THR A 533 35.76 -3.20 -1.57
N GLU A 534 35.22 -2.15 -0.96
CA GLU A 534 33.95 -1.53 -1.37
C GLU A 534 34.19 -0.09 -1.78
N LYS A 535 33.60 0.33 -2.92
CA LYS A 535 33.70 1.72 -3.38
C LYS A 535 32.34 2.24 -3.86
N ILE A 536 31.98 3.43 -3.38
CA ILE A 536 30.77 4.15 -3.82
C ILE A 536 31.05 4.84 -5.15
N TYR A 537 30.10 4.71 -6.07
CA TYR A 537 30.06 5.43 -7.33
C TYR A 537 28.79 6.28 -7.37
N ARG A 538 28.96 7.57 -7.63
CA ARG A 538 27.85 8.48 -7.88
C ARG A 538 27.80 8.78 -9.37
N SER A 539 26.70 8.42 -10.03
CA SER A 539 26.45 8.84 -11.41
C SER A 539 25.32 9.86 -11.45
N LYS A 540 25.61 11.07 -11.94
CA LYS A 540 24.58 12.07 -12.26
C LYS A 540 24.02 11.80 -13.65
N GLY A 541 22.71 11.61 -13.75
CA GLY A 541 22.01 11.58 -15.03
C GLY A 541 22.11 12.93 -15.71
N ARG A 542 22.62 12.97 -16.95
CA ARG A 542 22.84 14.23 -17.69
C ARG A 542 21.56 15.02 -18.02
N SER A 543 20.39 14.40 -17.97
CA SER A 543 19.11 15.01 -18.38
C SER A 543 18.05 15.14 -17.28
N SER A 544 18.12 14.35 -16.21
CA SER A 544 17.09 14.26 -15.17
C SER A 544 17.46 14.94 -13.86
N GLY A 545 18.72 15.37 -13.69
CA GLY A 545 19.24 15.83 -12.39
C GLY A 545 19.32 14.74 -11.32
N THR A 546 18.97 13.48 -11.64
CA THR A 546 18.96 12.38 -10.67
C THR A 546 20.38 11.86 -10.41
N THR A 547 20.74 11.74 -9.14
CA THR A 547 21.97 11.10 -8.68
C THR A 547 21.70 9.64 -8.35
N THR A 548 22.22 8.72 -9.17
CA THR A 548 22.22 7.30 -8.82
C THR A 548 23.45 7.01 -7.98
N HIS A 549 23.24 6.38 -6.83
CA HIS A 549 24.29 5.85 -5.98
C HIS A 549 24.42 4.36 -6.27
N GLY A 550 25.61 3.93 -6.69
CA GLY A 550 25.95 2.53 -6.86
C GLY A 550 27.15 2.19 -5.98
N PHE A 551 27.34 0.90 -5.74
CA PHE A 551 28.52 0.37 -5.06
C PHE A 551 29.21 -0.64 -5.97
N LYS A 552 30.54 -0.69 -5.89
CA LYS A 552 31.37 -1.72 -6.49
C LYS A 552 32.07 -2.47 -5.38
N ILE A 553 31.84 -3.77 -5.33
CA ILE A 553 32.61 -4.69 -4.49
C ILE A 553 33.71 -5.26 -5.38
N SER A 554 34.95 -5.21 -4.92
CA SER A 554 36.11 -5.70 -5.67
C SER A 554 36.92 -6.66 -4.82
N LEU A 555 37.21 -7.83 -5.37
CA LEU A 555 38.20 -8.76 -4.87
C LEU A 555 39.59 -8.33 -5.38
N ILE A 556 40.55 -8.12 -4.49
CA ILE A 556 41.90 -7.66 -4.85
C ILE A 556 42.92 -8.52 -4.09
N ARG A 557 44.00 -8.95 -4.76
CA ARG A 557 45.14 -9.57 -4.08
C ARG A 557 45.94 -8.50 -3.34
N GLU A 558 46.34 -8.78 -2.11
CA GLU A 558 47.08 -7.83 -1.27
C GLU A 558 48.38 -7.37 -1.93
N GLN A 559 49.08 -8.27 -2.63
CA GLN A 559 50.28 -7.94 -3.41
C GLN A 559 49.97 -6.96 -4.56
N ASP A 560 48.86 -7.15 -5.29
CA ASP A 560 48.46 -6.23 -6.36
C ASP A 560 48.14 -4.84 -5.79
N GLN A 561 47.49 -4.79 -4.62
CA GLN A 561 47.21 -3.54 -3.93
C GLN A 561 48.50 -2.80 -3.53
N GLN A 562 49.51 -3.52 -3.03
CA GLN A 562 50.82 -2.95 -2.71
C GLN A 562 51.54 -2.42 -3.96
N ILE A 563 51.51 -3.17 -5.07
CA ILE A 563 52.10 -2.73 -6.35
C ILE A 563 51.40 -1.48 -6.87
N ILE A 564 50.07 -1.44 -6.82
CA ILE A 564 49.27 -0.27 -7.20
C ILE A 564 49.64 0.93 -6.32
N ALA A 565 49.70 0.75 -5.00
CA ALA A 565 50.08 1.80 -4.06
C ALA A 565 51.50 2.34 -4.32
N GLN A 566 52.47 1.44 -4.55
CA GLN A 566 53.85 1.81 -4.88
C GLN A 566 53.94 2.54 -6.23
N TYR A 567 53.17 2.13 -7.23
CA TYR A 567 53.10 2.81 -8.53
C TYR A 567 52.59 4.25 -8.36
N PHE A 568 51.54 4.47 -7.59
CA PHE A 568 51.00 5.81 -7.33
C PHE A 568 51.90 6.66 -6.42
N PHE A 569 52.61 6.05 -5.48
CA PHE A 569 53.62 6.74 -4.67
C PHE A 569 54.81 7.23 -5.50
N ARG A 570 55.28 6.41 -6.46
CA ARG A 570 56.41 6.74 -7.34
C ARG A 570 56.05 7.71 -8.47
N ASN A 571 54.77 7.79 -8.84
CA ASN A 571 54.27 8.72 -9.86
C ASN A 571 53.21 9.66 -9.27
N PRO A 572 53.61 10.67 -8.47
CA PRO A 572 52.66 11.62 -7.86
C PRO A 572 51.88 12.44 -8.90
N SER A 573 52.37 12.55 -10.14
CA SER A 573 51.66 13.14 -11.27
C SER A 573 50.54 12.26 -11.85
N ALA A 574 50.50 10.96 -11.52
CA ALA A 574 49.39 10.06 -11.90
C ALA A 574 48.09 10.38 -11.14
N LEU A 575 48.16 11.18 -10.07
CA LEU A 575 46.97 11.83 -9.49
C LEU A 575 46.24 12.72 -10.51
N LYS A 576 46.87 13.20 -11.60
CA LYS A 576 46.13 13.95 -12.64
C LYS A 576 45.16 13.08 -13.46
N LEU A 577 45.26 11.75 -13.41
CA LEU A 577 44.25 10.84 -13.98
C LEU A 577 43.04 10.65 -13.05
N SER A 578 43.08 11.10 -11.78
CA SER A 578 41.87 11.17 -10.95
C SER A 578 40.85 12.19 -11.47
N ASN A 579 41.27 13.14 -12.31
CA ASN A 579 40.38 14.07 -13.02
C ASN A 579 39.55 13.41 -14.13
N LEU A 580 39.82 12.14 -14.49
CA LEU A 580 38.92 11.36 -15.33
C LEU A 580 37.80 10.67 -14.53
N PHE A 581 37.91 10.65 -13.19
CA PHE A 581 36.92 10.04 -12.29
C PHE A 581 36.30 11.03 -11.28
N HIS A 582 36.71 12.29 -11.24
CA HIS A 582 36.05 13.37 -10.50
C HIS A 582 36.04 14.69 -11.30
N ASN A 583 34.84 15.29 -11.37
CA ASN A 583 34.49 16.64 -11.81
C ASN A 583 34.61 17.00 -13.31
N ARG A 584 33.45 16.90 -13.98
CA ARG A 584 32.89 18.11 -14.61
C ARG A 584 31.78 18.64 -13.71
N GLU A 585 32.15 19.52 -12.79
CA GLU A 585 31.24 20.62 -12.43
C GLU A 585 31.09 21.45 -13.71
N ILE A 586 29.85 21.56 -14.18
CA ILE A 586 29.46 22.58 -15.14
C ILE A 586 28.25 23.25 -14.48
N ASN A 587 28.34 24.58 -14.39
CA ASN A 587 27.34 25.53 -13.89
C ASN A 587 25.89 25.08 -14.06
#